data_AF-A0A8S4RD64-F1
#
_entry.id   AF-A0A8S4RD64-F1
#
_cell.length_a   1.000
_cell.length_b   1.000
_cell.length_c   1.000
_cell.angle_alpha   90.00
_cell.angle_beta   90.00
_cell.angle_gamma   90.00
#
_symmetry.space_group_name_H-M   'P 1'
#
loop_
_entity.id
_entity.type
_entity.pdbx_description
1 polymer ?
#
loop_
_entity_poly.entity_id
_entity_poly.type
_entity_poly.pdbx_seq_one_letter_code
_entity_poly.pdbx_strand_id
1 'polypeptide(L)' 'MERLVVQGKVEGKRSSGRSPTRWTDVIKATTQTCIVQCARNAEDRNKWRRIAGAAVAKENVSSSTLSRVND' A
#
# COMPACT_ATOMS: atom_id res chain seq x y z
N MET A 1 -8.39 18.16 -4.45
CA MET A 1 -7.22 17.29 -4.17
C MET A 1 -6.84 17.47 -2.70
N GLU A 2 -6.78 16.39 -1.95
CA GLU A 2 -6.31 16.40 -0.56
C GLU A 2 -4.79 16.67 -0.53
N ARG A 3 -4.34 17.66 0.26
CA ARG A 3 -2.91 18.00 0.35
C ARG A 3 -2.23 17.15 1.44
N LEU A 4 -1.23 16.39 1.04
CA LEU A 4 -0.38 15.61 1.94
C LEU A 4 0.61 16.53 2.66
N VAL A 5 0.22 17.10 3.79
CA VAL A 5 1.16 17.85 4.64
C VAL A 5 2.10 16.84 5.32
N VAL A 6 3.39 16.95 5.07
CA VAL A 6 4.45 16.15 5.70
C VAL A 6 5.30 17.10 6.52
N GLN A 7 5.12 17.06 7.84
CA GLN A 7 5.85 17.89 8.79
C GLN A 7 7.29 17.37 8.93
N GLY A 8 8.29 18.27 8.93
CA GLY A 8 9.71 17.91 9.15
C GLY A 8 10.59 17.76 7.90
N LYS A 9 10.11 18.12 6.71
CA LYS A 9 10.97 18.16 5.52
C LYS A 9 11.81 19.45 5.54
N VAL A 10 13.13 19.31 5.62
CA VAL A 10 14.09 20.42 5.53
C VAL A 10 13.83 21.21 4.24
N GLU A 11 13.60 22.51 4.37
CA GLU A 11 13.45 23.44 3.25
C GLU A 11 14.73 23.40 2.39
N GLY A 12 14.59 23.22 1.07
CA GLY A 12 15.73 23.15 0.13
C GLY A 12 16.11 21.75 -0.37
N LYS A 13 15.53 20.66 0.14
CA LYS A 13 15.73 19.32 -0.46
C LYS A 13 14.87 19.20 -1.72
N ARG A 14 15.51 18.99 -2.89
CA ARG A 14 14.83 18.81 -4.19
C ARG A 14 13.57 17.96 -4.02
N SER A 15 12.46 18.37 -4.63
CA SER A 15 11.24 17.57 -4.64
C SER A 15 11.58 16.22 -5.24
N SER A 16 11.59 15.16 -4.42
CA SER A 16 11.45 13.80 -4.92
C SER A 16 10.29 13.83 -5.90
N GLY A 17 10.54 13.46 -7.17
CA GLY A 17 9.52 13.47 -8.22
C GLY A 17 8.31 12.59 -7.90
N ARG A 18 8.38 11.80 -6.81
CA ARG A 18 7.26 11.06 -6.22
C ARG A 18 6.90 11.66 -4.87
N SER A 19 5.59 11.87 -4.67
CA SER A 19 5.02 12.17 -3.36
C SER A 19 5.41 11.07 -2.36
N PRO A 20 5.69 11.41 -1.09
CA PRO A 20 5.96 10.40 -0.06
C PRO A 20 4.77 9.45 0.06
N THR A 21 5.02 8.14 -0.04
CA THR A 21 4.00 7.12 0.19
C THR A 21 3.76 6.99 1.68
N ARG A 22 2.55 7.30 2.18
CA ARG A 22 2.20 6.98 3.57
C ARG A 22 1.95 5.48 3.68
N TRP A 23 2.33 4.89 4.81
CA TRP A 23 2.00 3.50 5.12
C TRP A 23 0.49 3.20 4.99
N THR A 24 -0.38 4.15 5.34
CA THR A 24 -1.83 4.05 5.14
C THR A 24 -2.23 3.98 3.68
N ASP A 25 -1.48 4.63 2.78
CA ASP A 25 -1.74 4.59 1.34
C ASP A 25 -1.35 3.22 0.77
N VAL A 26 -0.30 2.61 1.32
CA VAL A 26 0.06 1.22 1.01
C VAL A 26 -1.06 0.29 1.45
N ILE A 27 -1.55 0.41 2.68
CA ILE A 27 -2.67 -0.40 3.17
C ILE A 27 -3.88 -0.23 2.23
N LYS A 28 -4.24 1.01 1.90
CA LYS A 28 -5.36 1.30 1.01
C LYS A 28 -5.18 0.72 -0.40
N ALA A 29 -3.98 0.78 -0.96
CA ALA A 29 -3.68 0.20 -2.28
C ALA A 29 -3.73 -1.34 -2.27
N THR A 30 -3.29 -1.95 -1.17
CA THR A 30 -3.19 -3.40 -1.00
C THR A 30 -4.55 -4.03 -0.67
N THR A 31 -5.26 -3.48 0.32
CA THR A 31 -6.53 -4.04 0.80
C THR A 31 -7.77 -3.38 0.18
N GLN A 32 -7.59 -2.37 -0.67
CA GLN A 32 -8.66 -1.56 -1.28
C GLN A 32 -9.62 -0.93 -0.25
N THR A 33 -9.20 -0.83 1.01
CA THR A 33 -10.01 -0.38 2.14
C THR A 33 -9.17 0.54 3.03
N CYS A 34 -9.81 1.35 3.88
CA CYS A 34 -9.08 2.22 4.80
C CYS A 34 -8.63 1.47 6.06
N ILE A 35 -7.60 1.98 6.73
CA ILE A 35 -7.01 1.35 7.93
C ILE A 35 -8.04 1.07 9.03
N VAL A 36 -9.03 1.93 9.21
CA VAL A 36 -10.10 1.75 10.20
C VAL A 36 -10.96 0.53 9.88
N GLN A 37 -11.28 0.31 8.61
CA GLN A 37 -12.03 -0.86 8.17
C GLN A 37 -11.18 -2.13 8.25
N CYS A 38 -9.88 -2.04 7.94
CA CYS A 38 -8.96 -3.15 8.14
C CYS A 38 -8.91 -3.58 9.62
N ALA A 39 -8.82 -2.61 10.55
CA ALA A 39 -8.82 -2.91 11.98
C ALA A 39 -10.09 -3.63 12.44
N ARG A 40 -11.27 -3.15 12.02
CA ARG A 40 -12.55 -3.84 12.32
C ARG A 40 -12.63 -5.22 11.69
N ASN A 41 -12.16 -5.37 10.45
CA ASN A 41 -12.14 -6.66 9.77
C ASN A 41 -11.14 -7.64 10.40
N ALA A 42 -10.13 -7.14 11.10
CA ALA A 42 -9.16 -7.95 11.83
C ALA A 42 -9.73 -8.58 13.11
N GLU A 43 -10.84 -8.05 13.65
CA GLU A 43 -11.55 -8.64 14.78
C GLU A 43 -12.10 -10.03 14.43
N ASP A 44 -12.54 -10.23 13.18
CA ASP A 44 -12.89 -11.55 12.64
C ASP A 44 -11.69 -12.17 11.93
N ARG A 45 -11.10 -13.20 12.55
CA ARG A 45 -9.94 -13.92 12.02
C ARG A 45 -10.17 -14.53 10.63
N ASN A 46 -11.37 -15.02 10.34
CA ASN A 46 -11.69 -15.63 9.05
C ASN A 46 -11.80 -14.56 7.97
N LYS A 47 -12.45 -13.43 8.30
CA LYS A 47 -12.54 -12.28 7.40
C LYS A 47 -11.16 -11.70 7.10
N TRP A 48 -10.32 -11.54 8.13
CA TRP A 48 -8.95 -11.09 7.97
C TRP A 48 -8.11 -12.02 7.09
N ARG A 49 -8.20 -13.33 7.30
CA ARG A 49 -7.47 -14.32 6.49
C ARG A 49 -7.80 -14.20 5.01
N ARG A 50 -9.07 -13.96 4.65
CA ARG A 50 -9.50 -13.76 3.26
C ARG A 50 -8.88 -12.50 2.66
N ILE A 51 -8.92 -11.38 3.39
CA ILE A 51 -8.37 -10.09 2.95
C ILE A 51 -6.85 -10.18 2.78
N ALA A 52 -6.14 -10.70 3.78
CA ALA A 52 -4.70 -10.85 3.74
C ALA A 52 -4.25 -11.85 2.67
N GLY A 53 -4.96 -12.98 2.52
CA GLY A 53 -4.69 -13.95 1.47
C GLY A 53 -4.85 -13.38 0.06
N ALA A 54 -5.91 -12.60 -0.17
CA ALA A 54 -6.12 -11.91 -1.45
C ALA A 54 -5.02 -10.87 -1.74
N ALA A 55 -4.57 -10.15 -0.71
CA ALA A 55 -3.46 -9.20 -0.83
C ALA A 55 -2.15 -9.89 -1.25
N VAL A 56 -1.79 -11.02 -0.62
CA VAL A 56 -0.59 -11.80 -0.96
C VAL A 56 -0.68 -12.39 -2.36
N ALA A 57 -1.86 -12.90 -2.75
CA ALA A 57 -2.06 -13.42 -4.11
C ALA A 57 -1.85 -12.34 -5.17
N LYS A 58 -2.31 -11.10 -4.92
CA LYS A 58 -2.11 -9.96 -5.83
C LYS A 58 -0.64 -9.55 -5.95
N GLU A 59 0.13 -9.63 -4.86
CA GLU A 59 1.57 -9.38 -4.86
C GLU A 59 2.32 -10.43 -5.68
N ASN A 60 1.98 -11.72 -5.52
CA ASN A 60 2.60 -12.81 -6.28
C ASN A 60 2.37 -12.69 -7.80
N VAL A 61 1.17 -12.27 -8.22
CA VAL A 61 0.88 -11.98 -9.64
C VAL A 61 1.70 -10.81 -10.17
N SER A 62 1.90 -9.76 -9.36
CA SER A 62 2.70 -8.59 -9.76
C SER A 62 4.19 -8.94 -9.90
N SER A 63 4.73 -9.77 -9.00
CA SER A 63 6.12 -10.28 -9.09
C SER A 63 6.34 -11.27 -10.24
N SER A 64 5.36 -12.11 -10.58
CA SER A 64 5.52 -13.08 -11.69
C SER A 64 5.49 -12.44 -13.07
N THR A 65 4.97 -11.22 -13.20
CA THR A 65 4.86 -10.52 -14.50
C THR A 65 6.21 -9.92 -14.96
N LEU A 66 7.24 -9.92 -14.10
CA LEU A 66 8.55 -9.33 -14.40
C LEU A 66 9.62 -10.34 -14.90
N SER A 67 9.29 -11.62 -15.11
CA SER A 67 10.28 -12.65 -15.46
C SER A 67 10.28 -13.09 -16.94
N ARG A 68 10.32 -12.16 -17.91
CA ARG A 68 10.61 -12.53 -19.31
C ARG A 68 11.17 -11.36 -20.13
N VAL A 69 12.42 -10.99 -19.86
CA VAL A 69 13.32 -10.45 -20.89
C VAL A 69 14.67 -11.14 -20.65
N ASN A 70 14.88 -12.25 -21.36
CA ASN A 70 16.20 -12.83 -21.55
C ASN A 70 16.87 -12.05 -22.69
N ASP A 71 18.10 -11.59 -22.45
CA ASP A 71 19.08 -11.20 -23.48
C ASP A 71 19.30 -12.31 -24.53
#